data_AF-A0AAE7JA61-F1
#
_entry.id   AF-A0AAE7JA61-F1
#
_cell.length_a   1.000
_cell.length_b   1.000
_cell.length_c   1.000
_cell.angle_alpha   90.00
_cell.angle_beta   90.00
_cell.angle_gamma   90.00
#
_symmetry.space_group_name_H-M   'P 1'
#
loop_
_entity.id
_entity.type
_entity.pdbx_description
1 polymer ?
#
loop_
_entity_poly.entity_id
_entity_poly.type
_entity_poly.pdbx_seq_one_letter_code
_entity_poly.pdbx_strand_id
1 'polypeptide(L)' 'MEAAISAAQKKVELITAKIRDIRDEDIQNEFAEAFSGVHATLTQLSKLYILEGFSEESEALLSDYGRLIQEFEEDYEL' A
#
# COMPACT_ATOMS: atom_id res chain seq x y z
N MET A 1 11.61 6.40 -9.87
CA MET A 1 10.73 6.53 -8.68
C MET A 1 9.26 6.74 -9.06
N GLU A 2 8.91 7.74 -9.89
CA GLU A 2 7.51 7.97 -10.34
C GLU A 2 6.80 6.74 -10.87
N ALA A 3 7.44 5.99 -11.76
CA ALA A 3 6.87 4.75 -12.29
C ALA A 3 6.58 3.71 -11.19
N ALA A 4 7.44 3.63 -10.17
CA ALA A 4 7.26 2.73 -9.02
C ALA A 4 6.10 3.19 -8.14
N ILE A 5 5.99 4.50 -7.86
CA ILE A 5 4.86 5.08 -7.11
C ILE A 5 3.55 4.84 -7.87
N SER A 6 3.52 5.06 -9.20
CA SER A 6 2.34 4.82 -10.02
C SER A 6 1.92 3.34 -10.04
N ALA A 7 2.89 2.42 -10.12
CA ALA A 7 2.61 0.99 -10.02
C ALA A 7 2.07 0.61 -8.64
N ALA A 8 2.67 1.13 -7.57
CA ALA A 8 2.22 0.94 -6.20
C ALA A 8 0.79 1.44 -5.98
N GLN A 9 0.45 2.62 -6.52
CA GLN A 9 -0.91 3.18 -6.46
C GLN A 9 -1.94 2.26 -7.11
N LYS A 10 -1.66 1.77 -8.32
CA LYS A 10 -2.55 0.82 -9.01
C LYS A 10 -2.72 -0.47 -8.21
N LYS A 11 -1.65 -0.97 -7.59
CA LYS A 11 -1.70 -2.18 -6.76
C LYS A 11 -2.55 -1.97 -5.51
N VAL A 12 -2.37 -0.84 -4.83
CA VAL A 12 -3.17 -0.49 -3.64
C VAL A 12 -4.64 -0.28 -3.99
N GLU A 13 -4.95 0.36 -5.11
CA GLU A 13 -6.32 0.50 -5.61
C GLU A 13 -6.96 -0.86 -5.89
N LEU A 14 -6.24 -1.77 -6.56
CA LEU A 14 -6.72 -3.12 -6.86
C LEU A 14 -7.02 -3.92 -5.58
N ILE A 15 -6.10 -3.93 -4.61
CA ILE A 15 -6.29 -4.66 -3.35
C ILE A 15 -7.43 -4.04 -2.54
N THR A 16 -7.51 -2.71 -2.48
CA THR A 16 -8.63 -2.02 -1.82
C THR A 16 -9.97 -2.44 -2.44
N ALA A 17 -10.04 -2.54 -3.77
CA ALA A 17 -11.24 -3.01 -4.45
C ALA A 17 -11.57 -4.48 -4.12
N LYS A 18 -10.56 -5.36 -4.04
CA LYS A 18 -10.73 -6.76 -3.63
C LYS A 18 -11.28 -6.86 -2.20
N ILE A 19 -10.71 -6.11 -1.25
CA ILE A 19 -11.16 -6.10 0.15
C ILE A 19 -12.62 -5.63 0.24
N ARG A 20 -12.98 -4.58 -0.52
CA ARG A 20 -14.36 -4.07 -0.58
C ARG A 20 -15.36 -5.04 -1.20
N ASP A 21 -14.91 -6.00 -1.99
CA ASP A 21 -15.75 -7.03 -2.62
C ASP A 21 -16.00 -8.24 -1.69
N ILE A 22 -15.27 -8.34 -0.57
CA ILE A 22 -15.50 -9.36 0.47
C ILE A 22 -16.89 -9.12 1.08
N ARG A 23 -17.75 -10.14 1.05
CA ARG A 23 -19.14 -10.07 1.54
C ARG A 23 -19.29 -10.26 3.04
N ASP A 24 -18.37 -11.01 3.64
CA ASP A 24 -18.34 -11.25 5.06
C ASP A 24 -17.71 -10.02 5.74
N GLU A 25 -18.48 -9.32 6.55
CA GLU A 25 -18.08 -8.06 7.16
C GLU A 25 -16.91 -8.24 8.14
N ASP A 26 -16.88 -9.36 8.88
CA ASP A 26 -15.80 -9.62 9.84
C ASP A 26 -14.48 -9.87 9.09
N ILE A 27 -14.52 -10.67 8.03
CA ILE A 27 -13.35 -10.93 7.17
C ILE A 27 -12.92 -9.65 6.43
N GLN A 28 -13.88 -8.89 5.90
CA GLN A 28 -13.58 -7.62 5.24
C GLN A 28 -12.85 -6.65 6.17
N ASN A 29 -13.33 -6.52 7.41
CA ASN A 29 -12.75 -5.63 8.41
C ASN A 29 -11.33 -6.07 8.80
N GLU A 30 -11.11 -7.38 8.98
CA GLU A 30 -9.78 -7.93 9.25
C GLU A 30 -8.77 -7.57 8.15
N PHE A 31 -9.13 -7.83 6.89
CA PHE A 31 -8.29 -7.48 5.74
C PHE A 31 -8.05 -5.97 5.64
N ALA A 32 -9.10 -5.15 5.87
CA ALA A 32 -8.98 -3.70 5.81
C ALA A 32 -8.05 -3.14 6.90
N GLU A 33 -8.13 -3.70 8.12
CA GLU A 33 -7.26 -3.32 9.23
C GLU A 33 -5.80 -3.69 8.94
N ALA A 34 -5.54 -4.92 8.50
CA ALA A 34 -4.20 -5.37 8.15
C ALA A 34 -3.60 -4.58 6.97
N PHE A 35 -4.41 -4.24 5.97
CA PHE A 35 -3.96 -3.48 4.81
C PHE A 35 -3.74 -1.98 5.08
N SER A 36 -4.27 -1.46 6.19
CA SER A 36 -4.25 -0.02 6.49
C SER A 36 -2.83 0.58 6.51
N GLY A 37 -1.85 -0.19 7.01
CA GLY A 37 -0.43 0.20 7.04
C GLY A 37 0.17 0.36 5.64
N VAL A 38 -0.14 -0.55 4.71
CA VAL A 38 0.31 -0.47 3.31
C VAL A 38 -0.23 0.79 2.65
N HIS A 39 -1.53 1.05 2.82
CA HIS A 39 -2.20 2.22 2.24
C HIS A 39 -1.65 3.54 2.82
N ALA A 40 -1.43 3.60 4.14
CA ALA A 40 -0.89 4.77 4.82
C ALA A 40 0.53 5.10 4.34
N THR A 41 1.42 4.12 4.27
CA THR A 41 2.81 4.29 3.80
C THR A 41 2.85 4.80 2.36
N LEU A 42 2.04 4.24 1.46
CA LEU A 42 2.00 4.72 0.07
C LEU A 42 1.42 6.15 -0.05
N THR A 43 0.44 6.48 0.78
CA THR A 43 -0.13 7.83 0.85
C THR A 43 0.93 8.84 1.29
N GLN A 44 1.74 8.48 2.30
CA GLN A 44 2.85 9.32 2.77
C GLN A 44 3.92 9.46 1.69
N LEU A 45 4.35 8.35 1.06
CA LEU A 45 5.31 8.37 -0.04
C LEU A 45 4.86 9.30 -1.18
N SER A 46 3.60 9.17 -1.60
CA SER A 46 3.05 9.98 -2.69
C SER A 46 3.06 11.47 -2.34
N LYS A 47 2.68 11.83 -1.11
CA LYS A 47 2.68 13.22 -0.63
C LYS A 47 4.09 13.79 -0.54
N LEU A 48 5.02 13.03 0.03
CA LEU A 48 6.42 13.44 0.17
C LEU A 48 7.05 13.65 -1.21
N TYR A 49 6.86 12.71 -2.14
CA TYR A 49 7.42 12.82 -3.48
C TYR A 49 6.85 14.02 -4.27
N ILE A 50 5.57 14.36 -4.07
CA ILE A 50 4.98 15.58 -4.67
C ILE A 50 5.63 16.86 -4.09
N LEU A 51 5.93 16.85 -2.79
CA LEU A 51 6.47 18.03 -2.09
C LEU A 51 7.98 18.23 -2.36
N GLU A 52 8.74 17.15 -2.30
CA GLU A 52 10.21 17.20 -2.24
C GLU A 52 10.89 16.49 -3.42
N GLY A 53 10.13 15.73 -4.22
CA GLY A 53 10.68 14.88 -5.26
C GLY A 53 11.43 13.67 -4.68
N PHE A 54 12.52 13.30 -5.35
CA PHE A 54 13.38 12.22 -4.91
C PHE A 54 14.26 12.66 -3.72
N SER A 55 14.15 11.94 -2.61
CA SER A 55 14.92 12.11 -1.38
C SER A 55 15.21 10.76 -0.71
N GLU A 56 16.15 10.71 0.23
CA GLU A 56 16.43 9.51 1.04
C GLU A 56 15.17 9.02 1.77
N GLU A 57 14.32 9.95 2.24
CA GLU A 57 13.07 9.61 2.89
C GLU A 57 12.05 9.01 1.92
N SER A 58 11.98 9.50 0.67
CA SER A 58 11.13 8.89 -0.37
C SER A 58 11.60 7.48 -0.77
N GLU A 59 12.91 7.21 -0.74
CA GLU A 59 13.45 5.87 -0.95
C GLU A 59 13.13 4.94 0.22
N ALA A 60 13.28 5.44 1.46
CA ALA A 60 12.93 4.68 2.66
C ALA A 60 11.44 4.30 2.68
N LEU A 61 10.54 5.24 2.39
CA LEU A 61 9.11 4.97 2.33
C LEU A 61 8.72 4.00 1.21
N LEU A 62 9.42 4.03 0.07
CA LEU A 62 9.22 3.06 -1.01
C LEU A 62 9.67 1.65 -0.60
N SER A 63 10.79 1.56 0.12
CA SER A 63 11.28 0.30 0.70
C SER A 63 10.30 -0.25 1.75
N ASP A 64 9.80 0.61 2.63
CA ASP A 64 8.82 0.23 3.66
C ASP A 64 7.50 -0.23 3.03
N TYR A 65 7.01 0.48 2.01
CA TYR A 65 5.85 0.03 1.23
C TYR A 65 6.09 -1.37 0.66
N GLY A 66 7.26 -1.60 0.04
CA GLY A 66 7.62 -2.87 -0.58
C GLY A 66 7.64 -4.03 0.41
N ARG A 67 8.17 -3.81 1.62
CA ARG A 67 8.16 -4.79 2.70
C ARG A 67 6.73 -5.07 3.20
N LEU A 68 5.96 -4.02 3.51
CA LEU A 68 4.61 -4.16 4.05
C LEU A 68 3.66 -4.84 3.05
N ILE A 69 3.75 -4.52 1.75
CA ILE A 69 2.90 -5.17 0.75
C ILE A 69 3.26 -6.64 0.58
N GLN A 70 4.54 -6.99 0.67
CA GLN A 70 4.99 -8.38 0.61
C GLN A 70 4.48 -9.16 1.83
N GLU A 71 4.66 -8.63 3.04
CA GLU A 71 4.15 -9.24 4.28
C GLU A 71 2.63 -9.47 4.19
N PHE A 72 1.88 -8.47 3.72
CA PHE A 72 0.44 -8.59 3.54
C PHE A 72 0.05 -9.67 2.50
N GLU A 73 0.75 -9.75 1.38
CA GLU A 73 0.46 -10.77 0.35
C GLU A 73 0.80 -12.19 0.83
N GLU A 74 1.87 -12.34 1.61
CA GLU A 74 2.26 -13.62 2.22
C GLU A 74 1.24 -14.06 3.29
N ASP A 75 0.82 -13.17 4.18
CA ASP A 75 -0.11 -13.48 5.28
C ASP A 75 -1.52 -13.81 4.80
N TYR A 76 -1.95 -13.23 3.68
CA TYR A 76 -3.31 -13.36 3.15
C TYR A 76 -3.42 -14.13 1.82
N GLU A 77 -2.33 -14.80 1.40
CA GLU A 77 -2.25 -15.64 0.19
C GLU A 77 -2.68 -14.93 -1.11
N LEU A 78 -2.21 -13.69 -1.33
CA LEU A 78 -2.63 -12.81 -2.43
C LEU A 78 -1.65 -12.67 -3.61
#